data_AF-A0A6L9QP35-F1
#
_entry.id   AF-A0A6L9QP35-F1
#
_cell.length_a   1.000
_cell.length_b   1.000
_cell.length_c   1.000
_cell.angle_alpha   90.00
_cell.angle_beta   90.00
_cell.angle_gamma   90.00
#
_symmetry.space_group_name_H-M   'P 1'
#
loop_
_entity.id
_entity.type
_entity.pdbx_description
1 polymer ?
#
loop_
_entity_poly.entity_id
_entity_poly.type
_entity_poly.pdbx_seq_one_letter_code
_entity_poly.pdbx_strand_id
1 'polypeptide(L)'
;MSPGDGADRKATPERMTQHGKDLHRNVNEYLQLAWNNLQGARGISQSNFTATSYVLSMAYVAALDVAEEDLETKKKVLNNFRDLLAASATNWESAEVKSTLSRP
;
A
#
# COMPACT_ATOMS: atom_id res chain seq x y z
N MET A 1 21.64 21.75 9.12
CA MET A 1 20.23 22.00 8.73
C MET A 1 20.26 23.11 7.69
N SER A 2 19.86 22.82 6.46
CA SER A 2 19.91 23.79 5.37
C SER A 2 18.68 24.69 5.43
N PRO A 3 18.81 26.01 5.19
CA PRO A 3 17.69 26.94 5.16
C PRO A 3 16.86 26.70 3.89
N GLY A 4 15.99 25.70 3.94
CA GLY A 4 15.10 25.27 2.86
C GLY A 4 14.06 24.23 3.28
N ASP A 5 14.24 23.59 4.43
CA ASP A 5 13.47 22.40 4.82
C ASP A 5 12.04 22.66 5.34
N GLY A 6 11.61 23.91 5.53
CA GLY A 6 10.34 24.20 6.23
C GLY A 6 9.38 25.17 5.54
N ALA A 7 9.82 25.93 4.54
CA ALA A 7 9.07 27.12 4.09
C ALA A 7 7.98 26.85 3.06
N ASP A 8 7.92 25.65 2.46
CA ASP A 8 6.97 25.37 1.38
C ASP A 8 6.32 23.98 1.48
N ARG A 9 5.86 23.61 2.69
CA ARG A 9 5.04 22.41 2.94
C ARG A 9 3.57 22.75 3.11
N LYS A 10 3.04 23.67 2.30
CA LYS A 10 1.58 23.87 2.28
C LYS A 10 0.92 22.58 1.80
N ALA A 11 0.00 22.05 2.59
CA ALA A 11 -0.91 21.02 2.13
C ALA A 11 -1.84 21.68 1.10
N THR A 12 -1.88 21.13 -0.12
CA THR A 12 -2.83 21.55 -1.17
C THR A 12 -3.53 20.30 -1.70
N PRO A 13 -4.75 20.41 -2.27
CA PRO A 13 -5.44 19.29 -2.90
C PRO A 13 -4.57 18.54 -3.93
N GLU A 14 -3.83 19.29 -4.74
CA GLU A 14 -2.93 18.74 -5.76
C GLU A 14 -1.80 17.94 -5.13
N ARG A 15 -1.19 18.47 -4.06
CA ARG A 15 -0.10 17.78 -3.35
C ARG A 15 -0.58 16.55 -2.62
N MET A 16 -1.75 16.58 -1.99
CA MET A 16 -2.35 15.40 -1.36
C MET A 16 -2.57 14.29 -2.38
N THR A 17 -3.17 14.64 -3.52
CA THR A 17 -3.40 13.70 -4.62
C THR A 17 -2.08 13.14 -5.17
N GLN A 18 -1.09 14.01 -5.39
CA GLN A 18 0.20 13.60 -5.93
C GLN A 18 0.96 12.70 -4.95
N HIS A 19 0.94 13.00 -3.64
CA HIS A 19 1.54 12.14 -2.63
C HIS A 19 0.90 10.76 -2.57
N GLY A 20 -0.43 10.66 -2.68
CA GLY A 20 -1.12 9.38 -2.76
C GLY A 20 -0.68 8.56 -3.98
N LYS A 21 -0.55 9.20 -5.15
CA LYS A 21 -0.07 8.56 -6.38
C LYS A 21 1.39 8.12 -6.29
N ASP A 22 2.26 9.00 -5.77
CA ASP A 22 3.70 8.71 -5.66
C ASP A 22 3.96 7.57 -4.68
N LEU A 23 3.31 7.59 -3.50
CA LEU A 23 3.43 6.50 -2.54
C LEU A 23 2.90 5.19 -3.14
N HIS A 24 1.74 5.22 -3.79
CA HIS A 24 1.17 4.04 -4.44
C HIS A 24 2.13 3.47 -5.48
N ARG A 25 2.63 4.30 -6.41
CA ARG A 25 3.59 3.88 -7.44
C ARG A 25 4.85 3.28 -6.81
N ASN A 26 5.45 3.98 -5.86
CA ASN A 26 6.75 3.61 -5.30
C ASN A 26 6.67 2.35 -4.43
N VAL A 27 5.54 2.08 -3.77
CA VAL A 27 5.39 0.90 -2.88
C VAL A 27 4.80 -0.29 -3.61
N ASN A 28 3.88 -0.08 -4.56
CA ASN A 28 3.20 -1.16 -5.27
C ASN A 28 4.18 -2.03 -6.07
N GLU A 29 5.25 -1.44 -6.62
CA GLU A 29 6.32 -2.19 -7.29
C GLU A 29 6.95 -3.23 -6.35
N TYR A 30 7.34 -2.82 -5.13
CA TYR A 30 7.96 -3.74 -4.17
C TYR A 30 6.98 -4.80 -3.64
N LEU A 31 5.71 -4.44 -3.44
CA LEU A 31 4.68 -5.43 -3.09
C LEU A 31 4.49 -6.47 -4.21
N GLN A 32 4.54 -6.05 -5.48
CA GLN A 32 4.45 -6.96 -6.62
C GLN A 32 5.69 -7.86 -6.73
N LEU A 33 6.89 -7.32 -6.49
CA LEU A 33 8.12 -8.10 -6.44
C LEU A 33 8.07 -9.16 -5.33
N ALA A 34 7.61 -8.78 -4.13
CA ALA A 34 7.43 -9.71 -3.02
C ALA A 34 6.43 -10.82 -3.38
N TRP A 35 5.32 -10.48 -4.04
CA TRP A 35 4.34 -11.46 -4.52
C TRP A 35 4.96 -12.45 -5.50
N ASN A 36 5.71 -11.97 -6.49
CA ASN A 36 6.35 -12.83 -7.49
C ASN A 36 7.35 -13.81 -6.85
N ASN A 37 8.11 -13.34 -5.86
CA ASN A 37 9.03 -14.20 -5.10
C ASN A 37 8.28 -15.28 -4.30
N LEU A 38 7.15 -14.92 -3.70
CA LEU A 38 6.29 -15.85 -2.96
C LEU A 38 5.69 -16.93 -3.87
N GLN A 39 5.27 -16.56 -5.08
CA GLN A 39 4.81 -17.53 -6.08
C GLN A 39 5.93 -18.49 -6.52
N GLY A 40 7.18 -18.03 -6.56
CA GLY A 40 8.34 -18.92 -6.73
C GLY A 40 8.46 -19.96 -5.60
N ALA A 41 8.24 -19.54 -4.35
CA ALA A 41 8.27 -20.43 -3.19
C ALA A 41 7.10 -21.43 -3.14
N ARG A 42 5.92 -21.06 -3.67
CA ARG A 42 4.77 -21.96 -3.89
C ARG A 42 5.06 -23.12 -4.84
N GLY A 43 6.12 -23.02 -5.67
CA GLY A 43 6.60 -24.14 -6.48
C GLY A 43 7.00 -25.38 -5.64
N ILE A 44 7.23 -25.19 -4.34
CA ILE A 44 7.41 -26.27 -3.37
C ILE A 44 6.06 -26.54 -2.70
N SER A 45 5.43 -27.66 -3.05
CA SER A 45 4.19 -28.15 -2.47
C SER A 45 4.44 -29.28 -1.47
N GLN A 46 3.40 -29.73 -0.76
CA GLN A 46 3.52 -30.88 0.15
C GLN A 46 4.06 -32.15 -0.54
N SER A 47 3.80 -32.33 -1.84
CA SER A 47 4.28 -33.48 -2.61
C SER A 47 5.80 -33.49 -2.81
N ASN A 48 6.47 -32.35 -2.58
CA ASN A 48 7.92 -32.23 -2.62
C ASN A 48 8.59 -32.69 -1.32
N PHE A 49 7.82 -32.98 -0.27
CA PHE A 49 8.32 -33.49 1.00
C PHE A 49 8.17 -35.02 1.08
N THR A 50 9.09 -35.69 1.78
CA THR A 50 8.96 -37.12 2.07
C THR A 50 7.82 -37.38 3.04
N ALA A 51 7.24 -38.59 3.01
CA ALA A 51 6.18 -39.00 3.94
C ALA A 51 6.57 -38.86 5.43
N THR A 52 7.86 -38.97 5.75
CA THR A 52 8.43 -38.77 7.09
C THR A 52 8.50 -37.31 7.52
N SER A 53 8.31 -36.36 6.60
CA SER A 53 8.43 -34.91 6.84
C SER A 53 7.09 -34.16 6.75
N TYR A 54 5.96 -34.87 6.92
CA TYR A 54 4.61 -34.30 6.76
C TYR A 54 4.34 -33.06 7.62
N VAL A 55 4.82 -33.03 8.87
CA VAL A 55 4.64 -31.85 9.75
C VAL A 55 5.38 -30.63 9.19
N LEU A 56 6.57 -30.83 8.61
CA LEU A 56 7.34 -29.76 7.98
C LEU A 56 6.67 -29.25 6.71
N SER A 57 6.03 -30.13 5.94
CA SER A 57 5.32 -29.73 4.73
C SER A 57 4.08 -28.88 5.04
N MET A 58 3.33 -29.25 6.08
CA MET A 58 2.22 -28.42 6.59
C MET A 58 2.69 -27.06 7.09
N ALA A 59 3.76 -27.03 7.90
CA ALA A 59 4.31 -25.79 8.43
C ALA A 59 4.80 -24.86 7.31
N TYR A 60 5.46 -25.42 6.28
CA TYR A 60 5.90 -24.66 5.12
C TYR A 60 4.73 -24.04 4.36
N VAL A 61 3.69 -24.83 4.03
CA VAL A 61 2.51 -24.30 3.33
C VAL A 61 1.78 -23.24 4.15
N ALA A 62 1.59 -23.47 5.45
CA ALA A 62 0.95 -22.50 6.33
C ALA A 62 1.73 -21.17 6.39
N ALA A 63 3.06 -21.22 6.40
CA ALA A 63 3.88 -20.01 6.35
C ALA A 63 3.71 -19.23 5.04
N LEU A 64 3.57 -19.93 3.91
CA LEU A 64 3.28 -19.30 2.62
C LEU A 64 1.88 -18.65 2.59
N ASP A 65 0.86 -19.34 3.10
CA ASP A 65 -0.51 -18.82 3.18
C ASP A 65 -0.58 -17.54 4.01
N VAL A 66 0.09 -17.50 5.17
CA VAL A 66 0.19 -16.29 6.01
C VAL A 66 0.87 -15.14 5.27
N ALA A 67 1.97 -15.42 4.56
CA ALA A 67 2.68 -14.39 3.80
C ALA A 67 1.81 -13.81 2.65
N GLU A 68 0.99 -14.63 2.01
CA GLU A 68 0.05 -14.18 0.97
C GLU A 68 -1.03 -13.26 1.54
N GLU A 69 -1.67 -13.67 2.64
CA GLU A 69 -2.68 -12.86 3.31
C GLU A 69 -2.12 -11.50 3.75
N ASP A 70 -0.89 -11.49 4.27
CA ASP A 70 -0.21 -10.26 4.66
C ASP A 70 0.03 -9.35 3.45
N LEU A 71 0.56 -9.88 2.35
CA LEU A 71 0.80 -9.09 1.12
C LEU A 71 -0.49 -8.52 0.53
N GLU A 72 -1.57 -9.32 0.50
CA GLU A 72 -2.88 -8.83 0.09
C GLU A 72 -3.37 -7.68 0.97
N THR A 73 -3.23 -7.83 2.28
CA THR A 73 -3.62 -6.82 3.26
C THR A 73 -2.81 -5.54 3.06
N LYS A 74 -1.49 -5.63 2.87
CA LYS A 74 -0.66 -4.45 2.60
C LYS A 74 -1.04 -3.76 1.29
N LYS A 75 -1.38 -4.51 0.25
CA LYS A 75 -1.88 -3.94 -1.02
C LYS A 75 -3.23 -3.22 -0.84
N LYS A 76 -4.16 -3.80 -0.09
CA LYS A 76 -5.45 -3.17 0.27
C LYS A 76 -5.22 -1.87 1.05
N VAL A 77 -4.34 -1.88 2.06
CA VAL A 77 -3.97 -0.68 2.84
C VAL A 77 -3.37 0.41 1.95
N LEU A 78 -2.46 0.06 1.03
CA LEU A 78 -1.85 1.02 0.11
C LEU A 78 -2.88 1.69 -0.80
N ASN A 79 -3.81 0.91 -1.36
CA ASN A 79 -4.91 1.45 -2.17
C ASN A 79 -5.81 2.38 -1.35
N ASN A 80 -6.22 1.94 -0.15
CA ASN A 80 -7.06 2.74 0.73
C ASN A 80 -6.39 4.07 1.10
N PHE A 81 -5.09 4.07 1.37
CA PHE A 81 -4.36 5.29 1.70
C PHE A 81 -4.35 6.30 0.54
N ARG A 82 -4.10 5.82 -0.69
CA ARG A 82 -4.21 6.65 -1.90
C ARG A 82 -5.61 7.26 -2.02
N ASP A 83 -6.65 6.45 -1.83
CA ASP A 83 -8.04 6.87 -2.02
C ASP A 83 -8.48 7.87 -0.94
N LEU A 84 -8.03 7.71 0.31
CA LEU A 84 -8.26 8.66 1.39
C LEU A 84 -7.61 10.02 1.14
N LEU A 85 -6.41 10.05 0.55
CA LEU A 85 -5.77 11.32 0.18
C LEU A 85 -6.50 12.02 -0.96
N ALA A 86 -6.99 11.28 -1.95
CA ALA A 86 -7.81 11.83 -3.02
C ALA A 86 -9.15 12.39 -2.48
N ALA A 87 -9.83 11.64 -1.60
CA ALA A 87 -11.06 12.11 -0.97
C ALA A 87 -10.82 13.37 -0.12
N SER A 88 -9.69 13.43 0.59
CA SER A 88 -9.31 14.60 1.39
C SER A 88 -9.08 15.84 0.51
N ALA A 89 -8.47 15.67 -0.67
CA ALA A 89 -8.30 16.74 -1.66
C ALA A 89 -9.65 17.27 -2.16
N THR A 90 -10.58 16.39 -2.56
CA THR A 90 -11.93 16.79 -3.00
C THR A 90 -12.75 17.48 -1.90
N ASN A 91 -12.64 17.01 -0.66
CA ASN A 91 -13.32 17.62 0.48
C ASN A 91 -12.78 19.02 0.78
N TRP A 92 -11.47 19.24 0.63
CA TRP A 92 -10.86 20.56 0.73
C TRP A 92 -11.42 21.50 -0.33
N GLU A 93 -11.36 21.13 -1.61
CA GLU A 93 -11.88 21.95 -2.71
C GLU A 93 -13.34 22.35 -2.50
N SER A 94 -14.17 21.40 -2.05
CA SER A 94 -15.57 21.63 -1.72
C SER A 94 -15.76 22.62 -0.57
N ALA A 95 -14.87 22.59 0.44
CA ALA A 95 -14.92 23.50 1.58
C ALA A 95 -14.53 24.94 1.18
N GLU A 96 -13.52 25.11 0.32
CA GLU A 96 -13.12 26.42 -0.20
C GLU A 96 -14.23 27.08 -1.02
N VAL A 97 -14.89 26.32 -1.91
CA VAL A 97 -16.03 26.81 -2.69
C VAL A 97 -17.18 27.26 -1.79
N LYS A 98 -17.51 26.50 -0.75
CA LYS A 98 -18.55 26.88 0.22
C LYS A 98 -18.16 28.12 1.03
N SER A 99 -16.89 28.25 1.43
CA SER A 99 -16.40 29.39 2.18
C SER A 99 -16.41 30.70 1.37
N THR A 100 -16.14 30.62 0.06
CA THR A 100 -16.17 31.78 -0.83
C THR A 100 -17.59 32.22 -1.21
N LEU A 101 -18.55 31.30 -1.29
CA LEU A 101 -19.95 31.62 -1.60
C LEU A 101 -20.75 32.16 -0.40
N SER A 102 -20.31 31.94 0.84
CA SER A 102 -20.96 32.46 2.06
C SER A 102 -20.43 33.82 2.53
N ARG A 103 -19.60 34.50 1.75
CA ARG A 103 -19.10 35.83 2.09
C ARG A 103 -20.09 36.89 1.56
N PRO A 104 -20.86 37.59 2.41
CA PRO A 104 -21.78 38.64 2.00
C PRO A 104 -21.06 39.86 1.41
#